data_AF-W1PE72-F1
#
_entry.id   AF-W1PE72-F1
#
_cell.length_a   1.000
_cell.length_b   1.000
_cell.length_c   1.000
_cell.angle_alpha   90.00
_cell.angle_beta   90.00
_cell.angle_gamma   90.00
#
_symmetry.space_group_name_H-M   'P 1'
#
loop_
_entity.id
_entity.type
_entity.pdbx_description
1 polymer ?
#
loop_
_entity_poly.entity_id
_entity_poly.type
_entity_poly.pdbx_seq_one_letter_code
_entity_poly.pdbx_strand_id
1 'polypeptide(L)'
;MEPSDALSVSLAYSIFCLLGRAARLAKDIVWLAADSKFGEYASVAEWLKQYHDPVFIRKKLNFHPVDGDILFLRGISEDFKRAGTMAAAIVFKVLETSQGTGTDNVNICAESSNGQMPNLDLINIVHYLAVHRHGLHVEVGKLSFLLNSLWLKVVGKFLEGVSNIAGGLNPKWRFALPVLDYVEGIAVLASSVYHQALGVPTVPHGAFRDYQIDAITLEISPRVSLNSEIACSSFLVRVG
;
A
#
# COMPACT_ATOMS: atom_id res chain seq x y z
N MET A 1 -16.60 -11.83 -5.53
CA MET A 1 -15.41 -11.29 -4.86
C MET A 1 -14.25 -12.02 -5.48
N GLU A 2 -13.35 -11.28 -6.12
CA GLU A 2 -12.20 -11.86 -6.79
C GLU A 2 -11.30 -12.60 -5.76
N PRO A 3 -10.58 -13.65 -6.16
CA PRO A 3 -9.70 -14.40 -5.24
C PRO A 3 -8.59 -13.53 -4.65
N SER A 4 -8.11 -12.53 -5.39
CA SER A 4 -7.18 -11.49 -4.93
C SER A 4 -7.75 -10.62 -3.81
N ASP A 5 -9.02 -10.21 -3.93
CA ASP A 5 -9.71 -9.44 -2.88
C ASP A 5 -9.88 -10.28 -1.62
N ALA A 6 -10.24 -11.56 -1.77
CA ALA A 6 -10.35 -12.50 -0.66
C ALA A 6 -9.03 -12.70 0.08
N LEU A 7 -7.93 -12.79 -0.64
CA LEU A 7 -6.60 -12.84 -0.04
C LEU A 7 -6.21 -11.55 0.66
N SER A 8 -6.54 -10.39 0.08
CA SER A 8 -6.27 -9.08 0.70
C SER A 8 -7.00 -8.94 2.04
N VAL A 9 -8.28 -9.33 2.08
CA VAL A 9 -9.09 -9.34 3.31
C VAL A 9 -8.57 -10.38 4.31
N SER A 10 -8.19 -11.57 3.84
CA SER A 10 -7.66 -12.65 4.70
C SER A 10 -6.31 -12.26 5.32
N LEU A 11 -5.44 -11.61 4.55
CA LEU A 11 -4.17 -11.07 5.03
C LEU A 11 -4.42 -10.01 6.12
N ALA A 12 -5.31 -9.05 5.85
CA ALA A 12 -5.68 -8.05 6.84
C ALA A 12 -6.23 -8.71 8.11
N TYR A 13 -7.13 -9.68 7.98
CA TYR A 13 -7.66 -10.43 9.12
C TYR A 13 -6.54 -11.11 9.93
N SER A 14 -5.59 -11.80 9.28
CA SER A 14 -4.44 -12.40 9.96
C SER A 14 -3.61 -11.37 10.74
N ILE A 15 -3.35 -10.19 10.15
CA ILE A 15 -2.66 -9.09 10.83
C ILE A 15 -3.44 -8.63 12.07
N PHE A 16 -4.75 -8.45 11.96
CA PHE A 16 -5.59 -8.05 13.11
C PHE A 16 -5.66 -9.14 14.18
N CYS A 17 -5.65 -10.42 13.82
CA CYS A 17 -5.52 -11.52 14.78
C CYS A 17 -4.19 -11.46 15.54
N LEU A 18 -3.08 -11.10 14.87
CA LEU A 18 -1.78 -10.91 15.52
C LEU A 18 -1.77 -9.70 16.43
N LEU A 19 -2.30 -8.56 15.96
CA LEU A 19 -2.42 -7.34 16.77
C LEU A 19 -3.30 -7.55 18.00
N GLY A 20 -4.36 -8.35 17.88
CA GLY A 20 -5.23 -8.75 18.99
C GLY A 20 -4.53 -9.58 20.08
N ARG A 21 -3.36 -10.15 19.79
CA ARG A 21 -2.51 -10.83 20.80
C ARG A 21 -1.58 -9.88 21.53
N ALA A 22 -1.42 -8.63 21.07
CA ALA A 22 -0.56 -7.66 21.74
C ALA A 22 -1.17 -7.22 23.07
N ALA A 23 -0.37 -7.15 24.13
CA ALA A 23 -0.85 -6.78 25.46
C ALA A 23 -1.34 -5.33 25.54
N ARG A 24 -0.76 -4.44 24.73
CA ARG A 24 -1.14 -3.02 24.60
C ARG A 24 -0.79 -2.53 23.20
N LEU A 25 -1.69 -1.75 22.60
CA LEU A 25 -1.41 -0.98 21.39
C LEU A 25 -1.21 0.49 21.78
N ALA A 26 -0.18 1.12 21.22
CA ALA A 26 0.10 2.53 21.47
C ALA A 26 -0.86 3.48 20.73
N LYS A 27 -1.61 2.95 19.76
CA LYS A 27 -2.52 3.67 18.87
C LYS A 27 -3.76 2.82 18.60
N ASP A 28 -4.87 3.50 18.37
CA ASP A 28 -6.08 2.88 17.84
C ASP A 28 -5.89 2.56 16.36
N ILE A 29 -6.43 1.44 15.91
CA ILE A 29 -6.28 0.93 14.55
C ILE A 29 -7.67 0.78 13.94
N VAL A 30 -7.87 1.40 12.78
CA VAL A 30 -9.10 1.27 11.98
C VAL A 30 -8.83 0.30 10.84
N TRP A 31 -9.68 -0.70 10.69
CA TRP A 31 -9.70 -1.55 9.50
C TRP A 31 -10.72 -1.03 8.50
N LEU A 32 -10.27 -0.71 7.29
CA LEU A 32 -11.14 -0.37 6.16
C LEU A 32 -11.05 -1.49 5.11
N ALA A 33 -12.17 -2.13 4.83
CA ALA A 33 -12.34 -3.00 3.67
C ALA A 33 -13.13 -2.25 2.61
N ALA A 34 -12.42 -1.74 1.59
CA ALA A 34 -13.02 -0.95 0.52
C ALA A 34 -13.64 -1.87 -0.54
N ASP A 35 -14.82 -1.52 -1.04
CA ASP A 35 -15.51 -2.32 -2.07
C ASP A 35 -14.91 -2.01 -3.45
N SER A 36 -14.17 -2.98 -3.98
CA SER A 36 -13.49 -2.93 -5.28
C SER A 36 -14.47 -2.71 -6.45
N LYS A 37 -15.75 -3.08 -6.30
CA LYS A 37 -16.77 -2.88 -7.35
C LYS A 37 -17.03 -1.41 -7.69
N PHE A 38 -16.83 -0.51 -6.72
CA PHE A 38 -17.02 0.92 -6.92
C PHE A 38 -15.71 1.65 -7.28
N GLY A 39 -14.65 0.89 -7.58
CA GLY A 39 -13.32 1.41 -7.85
C GLY A 39 -12.51 1.58 -6.57
N GLU A 40 -11.23 1.21 -6.63
CA GLU A 40 -10.36 1.14 -5.46
C GLU A 40 -10.08 2.52 -4.84
N TYR A 41 -9.83 3.55 -5.67
CA TYR A 41 -9.65 4.92 -5.18
C TYR A 41 -10.97 5.54 -4.72
N ALA A 42 -12.03 5.41 -5.52
CA ALA A 42 -13.31 6.08 -5.28
C ALA A 42 -14.02 5.58 -4.01
N SER A 43 -13.97 4.26 -3.75
CA SER A 43 -14.52 3.65 -2.53
C SER A 43 -13.83 4.16 -1.26
N VAL A 44 -12.50 4.24 -1.28
CA VAL A 44 -11.70 4.80 -0.18
C VAL A 44 -11.97 6.30 -0.01
N ALA A 45 -12.02 7.06 -1.11
CA ALA A 45 -12.27 8.49 -1.10
C ALA A 45 -13.64 8.84 -0.49
N GLU A 46 -14.70 8.09 -0.84
CA GLU A 46 -16.03 8.35 -0.29
C GLU A 46 -16.12 7.98 1.19
N TRP A 47 -15.45 6.89 1.62
CA TRP A 47 -15.35 6.57 3.04
C TRP A 47 -14.60 7.66 3.82
N LEU A 48 -13.47 8.15 3.29
CA LEU A 48 -12.69 9.22 3.92
C LEU A 48 -13.49 10.52 3.99
N LYS A 49 -14.25 10.85 2.95
CA LYS A 49 -15.16 11.98 2.94
C LYS A 49 -16.17 11.87 4.08
N GLN A 50 -16.84 10.73 4.20
CA GLN A 50 -17.76 10.48 5.32
C GLN A 50 -17.05 10.39 6.68
N TYR A 51 -15.75 10.07 6.73
CA TYR A 51 -14.90 10.05 7.93
C TYR A 51 -14.33 11.42 8.32
N HIS A 52 -14.28 12.40 7.43
CA HIS A 52 -13.84 13.76 7.76
C HIS A 52 -14.99 14.75 7.84
N ASP A 53 -16.05 14.57 7.04
CA ASP A 53 -17.27 15.41 7.02
C ASP A 53 -18.55 14.56 7.20
N PRO A 54 -19.02 14.32 8.43
CA PRO A 54 -20.10 13.38 8.69
C PRO A 54 -21.42 14.11 8.53
N VAL A 55 -22.23 13.71 7.55
CA VAL A 55 -23.59 14.24 7.42
C VAL A 55 -24.48 13.56 8.46
N PHE A 56 -24.70 14.23 9.59
CA PHE A 56 -25.68 13.77 10.58
C PHE A 56 -27.09 14.04 10.06
N ILE A 57 -27.73 13.02 9.49
CA ILE A 57 -29.15 13.09 9.16
C ILE A 57 -29.93 13.04 10.48
N ARG A 58 -30.22 14.21 11.07
CA ARG A 58 -31.27 14.33 12.08
C ARG A 58 -32.60 14.01 11.41
N LYS A 59 -32.99 12.74 11.41
CA LYS A 59 -34.35 12.36 11.02
C LYS A 59 -35.29 13.07 12.00
N LYS A 60 -36.11 13.99 11.48
CA LYS A 60 -37.16 14.67 12.25
C LYS A 60 -38.00 13.57 12.87
N LEU A 61 -38.00 13.47 14.21
CA LEU A 61 -38.84 12.52 14.91
C LEU A 61 -40.28 12.94 14.64
N ASN A 62 -40.94 12.29 13.67
CA ASN A 62 -42.34 12.53 13.42
C ASN A 62 -43.11 11.87 14.57
N PHE A 63 -43.42 12.66 15.59
CA PHE A 63 -44.36 12.27 16.62
C PHE A 63 -45.73 12.13 15.97
N HIS A 64 -46.15 10.90 15.68
CA HIS A 64 -47.56 10.60 15.50
C HIS A 64 -48.14 10.31 16.88
N PRO A 65 -49.02 11.17 17.41
CA PRO A 65 -49.76 10.85 18.62
C PRO A 65 -50.79 9.79 18.23
N VAL A 66 -50.48 8.52 18.53
CA VAL A 66 -51.49 7.48 18.63
C VAL A 66 -51.70 7.25 20.12
N ASP A 67 -52.97 7.30 20.48
CA ASP A 67 -53.52 7.20 21.83
C ASP A 67 -52.74 6.21 22.72
N GLY A 68 -52.29 6.69 23.89
CA GLY A 68 -51.98 5.85 25.06
C GLY A 68 -50.55 5.32 25.22
N ASP A 69 -49.86 4.85 24.17
CA ASP A 69 -48.59 4.14 24.34
C ASP A 69 -47.46 4.68 23.45
N ILE A 70 -46.42 5.23 24.09
CA ILE A 70 -45.20 5.72 23.43
C ILE A 70 -44.38 4.50 22.97
N LEU A 71 -44.68 3.97 21.79
CA LEU A 71 -43.83 2.97 21.13
C LEU A 71 -42.60 3.69 20.55
N PHE A 72 -41.48 3.62 21.26
CA PHE A 72 -40.18 4.08 20.75
C PHE A 72 -39.75 3.18 19.58
N LEU A 73 -40.18 3.51 18.36
CA LEU A 73 -39.53 3.02 17.14
C LEU A 73 -38.17 3.71 17.06
N ARG A 74 -37.18 3.13 17.74
CA ARG A 74 -35.75 3.43 17.62
C ARG A 74 -35.33 3.06 16.20
N GLY A 75 -35.66 3.92 15.24
CA GLY A 75 -34.97 3.95 13.97
C GLY A 75 -33.50 4.17 14.31
N ILE A 76 -32.70 3.12 14.11
CA ILE A 76 -31.26 3.19 14.28
C ILE A 76 -30.78 4.19 13.23
N SER A 77 -30.63 5.45 13.63
CA SER A 77 -29.74 6.37 12.92
C SER A 77 -28.37 5.78 13.12
N GLU A 78 -27.85 5.07 12.12
CA GLU A 78 -26.46 4.64 12.14
C GLU A 78 -25.61 5.88 11.90
N ASP A 79 -25.44 6.66 12.97
CA ASP A 79 -24.49 7.76 12.99
C ASP A 79 -23.12 7.16 12.68
N PHE A 80 -22.49 7.67 11.61
CA PHE A 80 -21.19 7.20 11.17
C PHE A 80 -20.18 7.32 12.32
N LYS A 81 -19.58 6.20 12.74
CA LYS A 81 -18.65 6.16 13.88
C LYS A 81 -17.24 6.52 13.43
N ARG A 82 -16.53 7.29 14.26
CA ARG A 82 -15.14 7.71 14.02
C ARG A 82 -14.25 7.31 15.19
N ALA A 83 -13.00 6.97 14.89
CA ALA A 83 -12.00 6.54 15.86
C ALA A 83 -11.03 7.68 16.28
N GLY A 84 -11.30 8.91 15.86
CA GLY A 84 -10.46 10.09 16.18
C GLY A 84 -9.70 10.61 14.97
N THR A 85 -8.52 11.19 15.20
CA THR A 85 -7.65 11.68 14.12
C THR A 85 -6.82 10.54 13.55
N MET A 86 -6.75 10.46 12.22
CA MET A 86 -5.89 9.50 11.52
C MET A 86 -4.57 10.18 11.16
N ALA A 87 -3.45 9.53 11.47
CA ALA A 87 -2.12 10.06 11.17
C ALA A 87 -1.46 9.34 9.98
N ALA A 88 -1.71 8.03 9.85
CA ALA A 88 -1.16 7.23 8.77
C ALA A 88 -2.10 6.10 8.35
N ALA A 89 -1.92 5.61 7.12
CA ALA A 89 -2.62 4.45 6.58
C ALA A 89 -1.68 3.52 5.81
N ILE A 90 -1.94 2.23 5.87
CA ILE A 90 -1.26 1.21 5.06
C ILE A 90 -2.35 0.47 4.29
N VAL A 91 -2.27 0.52 2.97
CA VAL A 91 -3.20 -0.18 2.08
C VAL A 91 -2.54 -1.48 1.63
N PHE A 92 -3.18 -2.62 1.86
CA PHE A 92 -2.73 -3.92 1.37
C PHE A 92 -3.56 -4.31 0.15
N LYS A 93 -2.89 -4.66 -0.93
CA LYS A 93 -3.52 -5.16 -2.16
C LYS A 93 -2.76 -6.40 -2.63
N VAL A 94 -3.47 -7.52 -2.75
CA VAL A 94 -2.91 -8.73 -3.35
C VAL A 94 -3.22 -8.71 -4.84
N LEU A 95 -2.21 -8.82 -5.68
CA LEU A 95 -2.36 -8.89 -7.14
C LEU A 95 -2.43 -10.35 -7.58
N GLU A 96 -3.19 -10.61 -8.64
CA GLU A 96 -3.19 -11.92 -9.29
C GLU A 96 -1.98 -12.02 -10.23
N THR A 97 -1.03 -12.88 -9.87
CA THR A 97 0.14 -13.16 -10.72
C THR A 97 -0.28 -14.03 -11.91
N SER A 98 -0.24 -13.47 -13.12
CA SER A 98 -0.52 -14.19 -14.38
C SER A 98 0.67 -15.02 -14.89
N GLN A 99 1.89 -14.74 -14.43
CA GLN A 99 3.10 -15.48 -14.77
C GLN A 99 3.83 -15.86 -13.50
N GLY A 100 3.92 -17.15 -13.17
CA GLY A 100 4.63 -17.65 -12.00
C GLY A 100 6.12 -17.28 -12.04
N THR A 101 6.45 -16.08 -11.57
CA THR A 101 7.81 -15.50 -11.55
C THR A 101 8.75 -16.23 -10.60
N GLY A 102 8.26 -17.18 -9.80
CA GLY A 102 9.08 -17.98 -8.92
C GLY A 102 9.45 -17.28 -7.60
N THR A 103 9.01 -16.03 -7.38
CA THR A 103 9.26 -15.26 -6.15
C THR A 103 8.01 -14.50 -5.70
N ASP A 104 7.85 -14.36 -4.39
CA ASP A 104 6.84 -13.47 -3.81
C ASP A 104 7.40 -12.03 -3.91
N ASN A 105 6.67 -11.13 -4.57
CA ASN A 105 7.12 -9.75 -4.78
C ASN A 105 6.22 -8.78 -4.01
N VAL A 106 6.82 -7.70 -3.48
CA VAL A 106 6.07 -6.60 -2.85
C VAL A 106 6.46 -5.30 -3.55
N ASN A 107 5.53 -4.73 -4.30
CA ASN A 107 5.67 -3.39 -4.87
C ASN A 107 5.16 -2.36 -3.85
N ILE A 108 5.95 -1.30 -3.63
CA ILE A 108 5.64 -0.21 -2.70
C ILE A 108 5.24 1.00 -3.52
N CYS A 109 3.97 1.34 -3.48
CA CYS A 109 3.41 2.52 -4.13
C CYS A 109 3.27 3.64 -3.09
N ALA A 110 4.11 4.67 -3.21
CA ALA A 110 4.14 5.80 -2.28
C ALA A 110 3.72 7.13 -2.93
N GLU A 111 3.54 7.17 -4.25
CA GLU A 111 3.29 8.40 -5.00
C GLU A 111 1.86 8.88 -4.82
N SER A 112 1.69 10.08 -4.27
CA SER A 112 0.37 10.62 -3.94
C SER A 112 -0.10 11.69 -4.92
N SER A 113 -1.35 12.14 -4.77
CA SER A 113 -1.88 13.27 -5.52
C SER A 113 -0.95 14.49 -5.36
N ASN A 114 -0.74 15.23 -6.44
CA ASN A 114 0.18 16.38 -6.52
C ASN A 114 1.66 16.08 -6.22
N GLY A 115 2.10 14.83 -6.33
CA GLY A 115 3.51 14.44 -6.20
C GLY A 115 4.06 14.49 -4.78
N GLN A 116 3.19 14.52 -3.78
CA GLN A 116 3.61 14.52 -2.39
C GLN A 116 4.06 13.13 -1.94
N MET A 117 5.26 13.03 -1.35
CA MET A 117 5.79 11.78 -0.77
C MET A 117 5.39 11.59 0.70
N PRO A 118 4.98 10.39 1.12
CA PRO A 118 4.66 10.10 2.52
C PRO A 118 5.91 10.16 3.37
N ASN A 119 5.73 10.17 4.71
CA ASN A 119 6.84 10.19 5.64
C ASN A 119 7.91 9.13 5.29
N LEU A 120 9.17 9.56 5.24
CA LEU A 120 10.33 8.72 4.94
C LEU A 120 10.41 7.51 5.87
N ASP A 121 10.03 7.66 7.14
CA ASP A 121 10.02 6.56 8.11
C ASP A 121 9.07 5.43 7.69
N LEU A 122 7.92 5.78 7.10
CA LEU A 122 6.92 4.82 6.63
C LEU A 122 7.46 4.01 5.44
N ILE A 123 8.09 4.69 4.48
CA ILE A 123 8.75 4.04 3.34
C ILE A 123 9.91 3.16 3.82
N ASN A 124 10.75 3.68 4.73
CA ASN A 124 11.89 2.98 5.28
C ASN A 124 11.48 1.69 5.98
N ILE A 125 10.44 1.71 6.82
CA ILE A 125 9.96 0.51 7.53
C ILE A 125 9.60 -0.60 6.53
N VAL A 126 8.86 -0.28 5.48
CA VAL A 126 8.47 -1.28 4.49
C VAL A 126 9.67 -1.76 3.68
N HIS A 127 10.55 -0.85 3.26
CA HIS A 127 11.78 -1.21 2.58
C HIS A 127 12.65 -2.15 3.44
N TYR A 128 12.81 -1.85 4.73
CA TYR A 128 13.51 -2.73 5.67
C TYR A 128 12.83 -4.09 5.82
N LEU A 129 11.49 -4.13 5.95
CA LEU A 129 10.75 -5.38 6.10
C LEU A 129 10.86 -6.27 4.85
N ALA A 130 10.77 -5.68 3.67
CA ALA A 130 10.82 -6.44 2.43
C ALA A 130 12.25 -6.92 2.10
N VAL A 131 13.26 -6.05 2.25
CA VAL A 131 14.66 -6.39 1.94
C VAL A 131 15.30 -7.29 3.00
N HIS A 132 15.07 -7.06 4.30
CA HIS A 132 15.86 -7.69 5.36
C HIS A 132 15.17 -8.87 6.05
N ARG A 133 13.84 -9.00 5.98
CA ARG A 133 13.12 -9.97 6.82
C ARG A 133 12.52 -11.17 6.10
N HIS A 134 12.19 -11.07 4.80
CA HIS A 134 11.44 -12.15 4.11
C HIS A 134 11.94 -12.54 2.72
N GLY A 135 13.04 -11.99 2.19
CA GLY A 135 13.50 -12.31 0.83
C GLY A 135 12.47 -11.94 -0.24
N LEU A 136 11.60 -10.97 0.05
CA LEU A 136 10.59 -10.43 -0.85
C LEU A 136 11.29 -9.43 -1.78
N HIS A 137 11.20 -9.65 -3.09
CA HIS A 137 11.79 -8.73 -4.05
C HIS A 137 10.95 -7.45 -4.07
N VAL A 138 11.54 -6.32 -3.70
CA VAL A 138 10.89 -5.01 -3.78
C VAL A 138 11.03 -4.50 -5.20
N GLU A 139 9.92 -4.37 -5.89
CA GLU A 139 9.93 -3.83 -7.25
C GLU A 139 9.08 -2.57 -7.27
N VAL A 140 9.70 -1.39 -7.26
CA VAL A 140 8.99 -0.12 -7.48
C VAL A 140 8.75 0.03 -8.99
N GLY A 141 7.53 0.40 -9.39
CA GLY A 141 7.11 0.47 -10.79
C GLY A 141 8.16 1.07 -11.74
N LYS A 142 8.61 0.29 -12.72
CA LYS A 142 9.74 0.63 -13.60
C LYS A 142 9.26 1.19 -14.93
N LEU A 143 9.83 2.30 -15.37
CA LEU A 143 9.67 2.75 -16.77
C LEU A 143 10.47 1.83 -17.69
N SER A 144 9.78 0.92 -18.38
CA SER A 144 10.36 -0.09 -19.28
C SER A 144 11.26 0.48 -20.39
N PHE A 145 11.04 1.75 -20.78
CA PHE A 145 11.91 2.47 -21.73
C PHE A 145 13.33 2.70 -21.17
N LEU A 146 13.47 2.95 -19.86
CA LEU A 146 14.76 3.21 -19.22
C LEU A 146 15.56 1.92 -18.99
N LEU A 147 14.88 0.81 -18.70
CA LEU A 147 15.52 -0.51 -18.55
C LEU A 147 16.25 -0.98 -19.83
N ASN A 148 15.74 -0.58 -21.00
CA ASN A 148 16.32 -0.94 -22.30
C ASN A 148 17.32 0.09 -22.84
N SER A 149 17.55 1.20 -22.13
CA SER A 149 18.42 2.28 -22.62
C SER A 149 19.88 1.86 -22.69
N LEU A 150 20.44 1.84 -23.90
CA LEU A 150 21.86 1.62 -24.17
C LEU A 150 22.74 2.67 -23.49
N TRP A 151 22.27 3.92 -23.39
CA TRP A 151 23.01 4.99 -22.75
C TRP A 151 23.14 4.79 -21.23
N LEU A 152 22.06 4.36 -20.56
CA LEU A 152 22.13 4.00 -19.13
C LEU A 152 23.11 2.85 -18.87
N LYS A 153 23.15 1.85 -19.75
CA LYS A 153 24.11 0.74 -19.65
C LYS A 153 25.55 1.21 -19.81
N VAL A 154 25.80 2.19 -20.69
CA VAL A 154 27.12 2.80 -20.88
C VAL A 154 27.55 3.61 -19.65
N VAL A 155 26.66 4.43 -19.10
CA VAL A 155 26.93 5.20 -17.87
C VAL A 155 27.14 4.27 -16.67
N GLY A 156 26.33 3.21 -16.55
CA GLY A 156 26.51 2.20 -15.51
C GLY A 156 27.87 1.50 -15.59
N LYS A 157 28.32 1.09 -16.79
CA LYS A 157 29.66 0.53 -16.99
C LYS A 157 30.79 1.50 -16.65
N PHE A 158 30.62 2.79 -16.96
CA PHE A 158 31.59 3.81 -16.60
C PHE A 158 31.71 3.94 -15.07
N LEU A 159 30.58 4.01 -14.37
CA LEU A 159 30.55 4.11 -12.91
C LEU A 159 31.07 2.85 -12.21
N GLU A 160 30.77 1.67 -12.75
CA GLU A 160 31.35 0.41 -12.30
C GLU A 160 32.88 0.41 -12.45
N GLY A 161 33.39 0.93 -13.57
CA GLY A 161 34.83 1.10 -13.80
C GLY A 161 35.48 2.05 -12.79
N VAL A 162 34.86 3.22 -12.54
CA VAL A 162 35.31 4.18 -11.53
C VAL A 162 35.27 3.58 -10.12
N SER A 163 34.24 2.82 -9.81
CA SER A 163 34.09 2.12 -8.53
C SER A 163 35.19 1.08 -8.32
N ASN A 164 35.51 0.28 -9.34
CA ASN A 164 36.58 -0.73 -9.25
C ASN A 164 37.96 -0.08 -9.06
N ILE A 165 38.21 1.05 -9.73
CA ILE A 165 39.44 1.84 -9.54
C ILE A 165 39.49 2.43 -8.11
N ALA A 166 38.38 3.00 -7.63
CA ALA A 166 38.28 3.56 -6.29
C ALA A 166 38.43 2.50 -5.19
N GLY A 167 37.86 1.30 -5.39
CA GLY A 167 38.02 0.15 -4.49
C GLY A 167 39.45 -0.39 -4.46
N GLY A 168 40.19 -0.27 -5.56
CA GLY A 168 41.62 -0.55 -5.61
C GLY A 168 42.49 0.44 -4.83
N LEU A 169 42.02 1.69 -4.67
CA LEU A 169 42.71 2.75 -3.94
C LEU A 169 42.41 2.72 -2.44
N ASN A 170 41.20 2.36 -2.04
CA ASN A 170 40.83 2.18 -0.64
C ASN A 170 39.78 1.07 -0.50
N PRO A 171 40.11 -0.05 0.16
CA PRO A 171 39.18 -1.17 0.31
C PRO A 171 37.95 -0.84 1.18
N LYS A 172 37.95 0.30 1.89
CA LYS A 172 36.77 0.80 2.62
C LYS A 172 35.76 1.51 1.72
N TRP A 173 36.15 1.90 0.51
CA TRP A 173 35.28 2.57 -0.45
C TRP A 173 34.46 1.56 -1.24
N ARG A 174 33.26 1.28 -0.74
CA ARG A 174 32.30 0.36 -1.36
C ARG A 174 31.38 1.13 -2.31
N PHE A 175 31.89 1.47 -3.49
CA PHE A 175 31.08 2.04 -4.57
C PHE A 175 30.54 0.98 -5.55
N ALA A 176 30.83 -0.30 -5.31
CA ALA A 176 30.59 -1.41 -6.23
C ALA A 176 29.11 -1.82 -6.23
N LEU A 177 28.29 -1.00 -6.88
CA LEU A 177 26.96 -1.39 -7.31
C LEU A 177 27.08 -2.02 -8.71
N PRO A 178 26.61 -3.27 -8.91
CA PRO A 178 26.42 -3.85 -10.23
C PRO A 178 25.66 -2.91 -11.17
N VAL A 179 26.00 -2.95 -12.47
CA VAL A 179 25.32 -2.13 -13.50
C VAL A 179 23.80 -2.33 -13.49
N LEU A 180 23.34 -3.53 -13.17
CA LEU A 180 21.92 -3.84 -13.05
C LEU A 180 21.24 -2.95 -11.99
N ASP A 181 21.83 -2.87 -10.80
CA ASP A 181 21.31 -2.09 -9.68
C ASP A 181 21.31 -0.59 -9.99
N TYR A 182 22.29 -0.11 -10.77
CA TYR A 182 22.34 1.28 -11.23
C TYR A 182 21.20 1.61 -12.20
N VAL A 183 20.98 0.74 -13.19
CA VAL A 183 19.92 0.90 -14.19
C VAL A 183 18.55 0.80 -13.53
N GLU A 184 18.38 -0.13 -12.61
CA GLU A 184 17.17 -0.31 -11.82
C GLU A 184 16.88 0.89 -10.93
N GLY A 185 17.89 1.36 -10.17
CA GLY A 185 17.76 2.54 -9.31
C GLY A 185 17.37 3.81 -10.08
N ILE A 186 17.95 4.05 -11.26
CA ILE A 186 17.55 5.19 -12.11
C ILE A 186 16.14 5.01 -12.67
N ALA A 187 15.78 3.80 -13.11
CA ALA A 187 14.43 3.56 -13.63
C ALA A 187 13.37 3.81 -12.55
N VAL A 188 13.63 3.37 -11.31
CA VAL A 188 12.79 3.63 -10.15
C VAL A 188 12.72 5.13 -9.84
N LEU A 189 13.86 5.81 -9.77
CA LEU A 189 13.91 7.24 -9.46
C LEU A 189 13.19 8.08 -10.54
N ALA A 190 13.42 7.79 -11.81
CA ALA A 190 12.78 8.49 -12.92
C ALA A 190 11.27 8.20 -12.98
N SER A 191 10.86 6.97 -12.72
CA SER A 191 9.44 6.62 -12.57
C SER A 191 8.82 7.43 -11.43
N SER A 192 9.50 7.52 -10.29
CA SER A 192 8.99 8.27 -9.16
C SER A 192 8.89 9.76 -9.42
N VAL A 193 9.92 10.36 -10.03
CA VAL A 193 9.89 11.77 -10.46
C VAL A 193 8.77 11.99 -11.48
N TYR A 194 8.57 11.07 -12.43
CA TYR A 194 7.54 11.18 -13.46
C TYR A 194 6.14 11.17 -12.86
N HIS A 195 5.82 10.19 -12.02
CA HIS A 195 4.50 10.11 -11.39
C HIS A 195 4.28 11.24 -10.38
N GLN A 196 5.35 11.68 -9.67
CA GLN A 196 5.27 12.88 -8.83
C GLN A 196 4.95 14.13 -9.67
N ALA A 197 5.60 14.29 -10.82
CA ALA A 197 5.36 15.42 -11.72
C ALA A 197 3.95 15.40 -12.34
N LEU A 198 3.41 14.21 -12.63
CA LEU A 198 2.04 14.06 -13.12
C LEU A 198 1.00 14.42 -12.05
N GLY A 199 1.32 14.22 -10.77
CA GLY A 199 0.44 14.55 -9.65
C GLY A 199 -0.86 13.74 -9.60
N VAL A 200 -0.97 12.67 -10.39
CA VAL A 200 -2.11 11.75 -10.38
C VAL A 200 -1.75 10.59 -9.44
N PRO A 201 -2.59 10.31 -8.41
CA PRO A 201 -2.33 9.18 -7.53
C PRO A 201 -2.37 7.88 -8.33
N THR A 202 -1.34 7.06 -8.17
CA THR A 202 -1.21 5.81 -8.93
C THR A 202 -2.12 4.71 -8.38
N VAL A 203 -2.43 4.75 -7.08
CA VAL A 203 -3.03 3.65 -6.30
C VAL A 203 -3.89 4.23 -5.13
N PRO A 204 -4.78 3.46 -4.45
CA PRO A 204 -5.76 4.02 -3.49
C PRO A 204 -5.21 4.81 -2.30
N HIS A 205 -3.92 4.67 -1.96
CA HIS A 205 -3.30 5.50 -0.91
C HIS A 205 -3.39 7.00 -1.24
N GLY A 206 -3.54 7.37 -2.52
CA GLY A 206 -3.75 8.74 -2.94
C GLY A 206 -4.93 9.46 -2.27
N ALA A 207 -6.03 8.74 -1.98
CA ALA A 207 -7.23 9.33 -1.40
C ALA A 207 -6.99 9.83 0.05
N PHE A 208 -6.08 9.21 0.78
CA PHE A 208 -5.71 9.61 2.15
C PHE A 208 -5.01 10.96 2.20
N ARG A 209 -4.34 11.34 1.10
CA ARG A 209 -3.56 12.58 1.06
C ARG A 209 -4.41 13.82 0.99
N ASP A 210 -5.61 13.72 0.42
CA ASP A 210 -6.59 14.83 0.41
C ASP A 210 -6.97 15.25 1.84
N TYR A 211 -6.71 14.40 2.83
CA TYR A 211 -6.93 14.63 4.27
C TYR A 211 -5.63 14.71 5.09
N GLN A 212 -4.47 14.90 4.44
CA GLN A 212 -3.15 15.01 5.08
C GLN A 212 -2.74 13.76 5.90
N ILE A 213 -3.24 12.59 5.52
CA ILE A 213 -2.87 11.32 6.14
C ILE A 213 -1.72 10.70 5.33
N ASP A 214 -0.62 10.36 6.00
CA ASP A 214 0.49 9.68 5.34
C ASP A 214 0.10 8.25 4.98
N ALA A 215 0.13 7.90 3.69
CA ALA A 215 -0.30 6.60 3.25
C ALA A 215 0.60 6.00 2.17
N ILE A 216 0.72 4.67 2.20
CA ILE A 216 1.38 3.86 1.17
C ILE A 216 0.50 2.68 0.80
N THR A 217 0.62 2.21 -0.44
CA THR A 217 0.04 0.93 -0.86
C THR A 217 1.13 -0.12 -1.05
N LEU A 218 0.88 -1.31 -0.50
CA LEU A 218 1.67 -2.50 -0.66
C LEU A 218 0.94 -3.44 -1.61
N GLU A 219 1.47 -3.57 -2.82
CA GLU A 219 1.00 -4.52 -3.81
C GLU A 219 1.79 -5.82 -3.69
N ILE A 220 1.14 -6.87 -3.23
CA ILE A 220 1.76 -8.16 -2.97
C ILE A 220 1.39 -9.11 -4.11
N SER A 221 2.39 -9.58 -4.83
CA SER A 221 2.22 -10.55 -5.91
C SER A 221 2.75 -11.91 -5.46
N PRO A 222 1.87 -12.90 -5.19
CA PRO A 222 2.29 -14.21 -4.75
C PRO A 222 2.93 -14.98 -5.90
N ARG A 223 3.91 -15.83 -5.56
CA ARG A 223 4.63 -16.71 -6.49
C ARG A 223 3.72 -17.70 -7.22
N VAL A 224 2.64 -18.12 -6.57
CA VAL A 224 1.77 -19.21 -7.03
C VAL A 224 0.44 -18.64 -7.50
N SER A 225 -0.13 -19.23 -8.55
CA SER A 225 -1.43 -18.80 -9.06
C SER A 225 -2.52 -18.97 -7.99
N LEU A 226 -3.41 -17.98 -7.93
CA LEU A 226 -4.49 -17.91 -6.95
C LEU A 226 -5.60 -18.95 -7.19
N ASN A 227 -5.53 -19.66 -8.32
CA ASN A 227 -6.49 -20.69 -8.72
C ASN A 227 -6.35 -22.03 -7.97
N SER A 228 -5.39 -22.17 -7.04
CA SER A 228 -5.28 -23.37 -6.21
C SER A 228 -5.43 -23.04 -4.72
N GLU A 229 -6.44 -23.63 -4.07
CA GLU A 229 -6.75 -23.44 -2.64
C GLU A 229 -5.56 -23.81 -1.73
N ILE A 230 -4.79 -24.84 -2.13
CA ILE A 230 -3.59 -25.30 -1.42
C ILE A 230 -2.48 -24.23 -1.48
N ALA A 231 -2.31 -23.53 -2.60
CA ALA A 231 -1.32 -22.47 -2.70
C ALA A 231 -1.74 -21.21 -1.91
N CYS A 232 -3.02 -20.87 -1.99
CA CYS A 232 -3.63 -19.73 -1.29
C CYS A 232 -3.42 -19.84 0.23
N SER A 233 -3.70 -21.02 0.81
CA SER A 233 -3.44 -21.32 2.22
C SER A 233 -1.94 -21.30 2.58
N SER A 234 -1.06 -21.82 1.72
CA SER A 234 0.38 -21.80 1.96
C SER A 234 0.97 -20.39 1.99
N PHE A 235 0.43 -19.47 1.18
CA PHE A 235 0.83 -18.06 1.17
C PHE A 235 0.44 -17.38 2.48
N LEU A 236 -0.81 -17.57 2.93
CA LEU A 236 -1.30 -16.97 4.19
C LEU A 236 -0.51 -17.45 5.42
N VAL A 237 -0.13 -18.73 5.47
CA VAL A 237 0.67 -19.29 6.57
C VAL A 237 2.10 -18.73 6.61
N ARG A 238 2.61 -18.23 5.47
CA ARG A 238 3.98 -17.71 5.37
C ARG A 238 4.10 -16.22 5.67
N VAL A 239 3.02 -15.47 5.42
CA VAL A 239 2.97 -14.02 5.60
C VAL A 239 2.40 -13.63 6.99
N GLY A 240 1.55 -14.46 7.59
CA GLY A 240 1.10 -14.32 8.99
C GLY A 240 2.11 -14.82 10.00
#